data_AF-A0A438HIV8-F1
#
_entry.id   AF-A0A438HIV8-F1
#
_cell.length_a   1.000
_cell.length_b   1.000
_cell.length_c   1.000
_cell.angle_alpha   90.00
_cell.angle_beta   90.00
_cell.angle_gamma   90.00
#
_symmetry.space_group_name_H-M   'P 1'
#
loop_
_entity.id
_entity.type
_entity.pdbx_description
1 polymer ?
#
loop_
_entity_poly.entity_id
_entity_poly.type
_entity_poly.pdbx_seq_one_letter_code
_entity_poly.pdbx_strand_id
1 'polypeptide(L)' 'MPSGVVHERQDTGEVDVLTKGDNNYGDDRLLYAHGQLWLQRHHIMGRAVG' A
#
# COMPACT_ATOMS: atom_id res chain seq x y z
N MET A 1 7.21 -3.11 -14.13
CA MET A 1 5.91 -2.63 -13.65
C MET A 1 6.13 -2.09 -12.24
N PRO A 2 5.66 -0.88 -11.88
CA PRO A 2 5.84 -0.37 -10.52
C PRO A 2 5.22 -1.33 -9.49
N SER A 3 5.93 -1.57 -8.39
CA SER A 3 5.64 -2.60 -7.38
C SER A 3 4.53 -2.22 -6.38
N GLY A 4 3.60 -1.33 -6.76
CA GLY A 4 2.51 -0.89 -5.88
C GLY A 4 1.65 0.19 -6.52
N VAL A 5 0.49 0.47 -5.89
CA VAL A 5 -0.45 1.52 -6.32
C VAL A 5 -0.65 2.52 -5.19
N VAL A 6 -0.63 3.80 -5.53
CA VAL A 6 -0.93 4.92 -4.64
C VAL A 6 -2.25 5.54 -5.09
N HIS A 7 -3.17 5.70 -4.17
CA HIS A 7 -4.44 6.38 -4.38
C HIS A 7 -4.55 7.56 -3.42
N GLU A 8 -4.79 8.75 -3.97
CA GLU A 8 -5.05 9.96 -3.18
C GLU A 8 -6.55 10.23 -3.19
N ARG A 9 -7.14 10.35 -2.00
CA ARG A 9 -8.55 10.69 -1.84
C ARG A 9 -8.76 12.17 -2.10
N GLN A 10 -9.61 12.48 -3.09
CA GLN A 10 -9.81 13.86 -3.56
C GLN A 10 -10.45 14.79 -2.52
N ASP A 11 -11.21 14.24 -1.58
CA ASP A 11 -11.97 14.98 -0.57
C ASP A 11 -11.11 15.39 0.64
N THR A 12 -10.12 14.59 0.98
CA THR A 12 -9.35 14.69 2.22
C THR A 12 -7.85 14.87 1.99
N GLY A 13 -7.35 14.55 0.79
CA GLY A 13 -5.91 14.45 0.51
C GLY A 13 -5.24 13.27 1.19
N GLU A 14 -6.02 12.34 1.78
CA GLU A 14 -5.47 11.13 2.39
C GLU A 14 -4.88 10.21 1.33
N VAL A 15 -3.77 9.57 1.68
CA VAL A 15 -3.07 8.63 0.80
C VAL A 15 -3.30 7.21 1.27
N ASP A 16 -3.87 6.42 0.38
CA ASP A 16 -4.05 4.98 0.49
C ASP A 16 -3.02 4.26 -0.39
N VAL A 17 -2.39 3.22 0.15
CA VAL A 17 -1.32 2.47 -0.49
C VAL A 17 -1.69 1.00 -0.60
N LEU A 18 -1.51 0.44 -1.80
CA LEU A 18 -1.54 -1.00 -2.05
C LEU A 18 -0.13 -1.50 -2.32
N THR A 19 0.36 -2.40 -1.46
CA THR A 19 1.70 -2.96 -1.58
C THR A 19 1.71 -4.22 -2.43
N LYS A 20 2.86 -4.47 -3.04
CA LYS A 20 3.16 -5.71 -3.74
C LYS A 20 4.65 -6.03 -3.57
N GLY A 21 4.95 -7.26 -3.18
CA GLY A 21 6.29 -7.81 -3.28
C GLY A 21 6.78 -7.90 -4.74
N ASP A 22 8.07 -7.66 -4.95
CA ASP A 22 8.74 -7.76 -6.25
C ASP A 22 8.64 -9.17 -6.87
N ASN A 23 8.58 -10.21 -6.03
CA ASN A 23 8.47 -11.61 -6.44
C ASN A 23 7.04 -12.20 -6.32
N ASN A 24 5.99 -11.36 -6.30
CA ASN A 24 4.60 -11.84 -6.26
C ASN A 24 3.88 -11.60 -7.60
N TYR A 25 2.84 -12.38 -7.92
CA TYR A 25 1.93 -12.10 -9.04
C TYR A 25 0.80 -11.14 -8.63
N GLY A 26 0.25 -11.30 -7.43
CA GLY A 26 -0.79 -10.44 -6.85
C GLY A 26 -0.27 -9.34 -5.92
N ASP A 27 -1.18 -8.58 -5.32
CA ASP A 27 -0.91 -7.66 -4.21
C ASP A 27 -0.80 -8.40 -2.87
N ASP A 28 -0.38 -7.70 -1.82
CA ASP A 28 -0.12 -8.31 -0.52
C ASP A 28 -1.34 -8.29 0.44
N ARG A 29 -2.58 -8.08 -0.07
CA ARG A 29 -3.77 -7.93 0.80
C ARG A 29 -4.05 -9.13 1.70
N LEU A 30 -3.58 -10.32 1.32
CA LEU A 30 -3.67 -11.52 2.16
C LEU A 30 -2.90 -11.39 3.50
N LEU A 31 -1.98 -10.44 3.59
CA LEU A 31 -1.18 -10.16 4.79
C LEU A 31 -1.75 -9.03 5.64
N TYR A 32 -2.79 -8.32 5.17
CA TYR A 32 -3.40 -7.23 5.91
C TYR A 32 -4.35 -7.76 6.99
N ALA A 33 -4.79 -6.87 7.89
CA ALA A 33 -5.86 -7.20 8.81
C ALA A 33 -7.16 -7.54 8.05
N HIS A 34 -8.01 -8.39 8.64
CA HIS A 34 -9.25 -8.81 7.99
C HIS A 34 -10.13 -7.60 7.60
N GLY A 35 -10.51 -7.54 6.31
CA GLY A 35 -11.33 -6.46 5.74
C GLY A 35 -10.54 -5.20 5.37
N GLN A 36 -9.24 -5.14 5.64
CA GLN A 36 -8.39 -4.02 5.23
C GLN A 36 -7.93 -4.22 3.78
N LEU A 37 -8.24 -3.24 2.92
CA LEU A 37 -7.88 -3.28 1.49
C LEU A 37 -6.73 -2.35 1.12
N TRP A 38 -6.41 -1.40 1.99
CA TRP A 38 -5.44 -0.32 1.79
C TRP A 38 -4.67 -0.02 3.07
N LEU A 39 -3.44 0.45 2.93
CA LEU A 39 -2.63 0.99 4.02
C LEU A 39 -2.67 2.51 3.98
N GLN A 40 -2.96 3.12 5.12
CA GLN A 40 -2.78 4.54 5.33
C GLN A 40 -1.34 4.86 5.78
N ARG A 41 -0.94 6.12 5.63
CA ARG A 41 0.43 6.57 5.89
C ARG A 41 0.94 6.26 7.31
N HIS A 42 0.06 6.27 8.32
CA HIS A 42 0.45 5.97 9.69
C HIS A 42 0.77 4.47 9.94
N HIS A 43 0.43 3.57 8.99
CA HIS A 43 0.88 2.17 9.02
C HIS A 43 2.29 1.98 8.47
N ILE A 44 2.89 3.01 7.86
CA ILE A 44 4.18 2.92 7.16
C ILE A 44 5.29 3.47 8.06
N MET A 45 6.23 2.61 8.44
CA MET A 45 7.35 3.03 9.29
C MET A 45 8.42 3.83 8.54
N GLY A 46 8.58 3.61 7.24
CA GLY A 46 9.56 4.32 6.43
C GLY A 46 9.73 3.73 5.05
N ARG A 47 10.62 4.34 4.26
CA ARG A 47 11.02 3.87 2.93
C ARG A 47 12.47 3.42 2.99
N ALA A 48 12.75 2.19 2.57
CA ALA A 48 14.12 1.76 2.35
C ALA A 48 14.74 2.56 1.19
N VAL A 49 15.91 3.14 1.41
CA VAL A 49 16.73 3.80 0.38
C VAL A 49 18.09 3.12 0.40
N GLY A 50 18.52 2.65 -0.76
CA GLY A 50 19.81 2.02 -1.01
C GLY A 50 20.45 2.63 -2.25
#